data_AF-A0A0V1AXU1-F1
#
_entry.id   AF-A0A0V1AXU1-F1
#
_cell.length_a   1.000
_cell.length_b   1.000
_cell.length_c   1.000
_cell.angle_alpha   90.00
_cell.angle_beta   90.00
_cell.angle_gamma   90.00
#
_symmetry.space_group_name_H-M   'P 1'
#
loop_
_entity.id
_entity.type
_entity.pdbx_description
1 polymer ?
#
loop_
_entity_poly.entity_id
_entity_poly.type
_entity_poly.pdbx_seq_one_letter_code
_entity_poly.pdbx_strand_id
1 'polypeptide(L)'
;MSKSNESTMEYENEYRSTITPRTAGRSSTRTSGGIGSAGQGSGGRVLKIVTEMGSSTVSGISPAFSANAAQSFLEATEKEKRELQNLNDRLSNYIDRVKGLESQNRKLVSDLEDLRSRWGKDTSEIKEKYAGSLSDARRTIDDMARQKTEVEVQISRLQDDIAEFRRRYDDTIRLRQADKEQITNLRNMINDSETEINMLRQRYKNLGDELNKYNKDNARFWDELQKARSDLDQETLSRIDFQNQTQTLLEELEFLRRVHDQEVKELQALLSREPTDTREFFKNELALAVRDIRNEYDIIAQQNKTDMESWYKLKVQEVQSATNRQGMEGSYQREEIKRMRDHMQDLRGKLADLESKNVMLEKQVQELNHQLEDDQRQYEMALNDRDAQLRKMREECHALVSELQALLDTKQMLDAEIAIYRKMLEGEESRAGLRQMVEQVVKSHSLQQQEETESNRTVRGEMSTRTTFQRSAKGNVVISECDLDGKFITLENTHRQKEENISEWKIKRKIDGKREVVYTLPPGTVLKAGKTCKIWARDQGGTARPPNELIFDAETSWGSGSNVSTTLLNREGEERASHLQKTIQQG
;
A
#
# COMPACT_ATOMS: atom_id res chain seq x y z
N MET A 1 -14.69 16.59 -54.26
CA MET A 1 -14.36 18.02 -54.20
C MET A 1 -13.49 18.21 -52.98
N SER A 2 -12.17 18.11 -53.15
CA SER A 2 -11.24 19.25 -53.37
C SER A 2 -10.76 19.82 -52.03
N LYS A 3 -9.48 20.01 -51.74
CA LYS A 3 -8.19 19.61 -52.36
C LYS A 3 -7.13 20.04 -51.32
N SER A 4 -6.13 19.19 -51.11
CA SER A 4 -4.68 19.46 -51.07
C SER A 4 -4.17 20.79 -50.48
N ASN A 5 -3.23 20.73 -49.53
CA ASN A 5 -1.82 20.81 -49.90
C ASN A 5 -0.86 20.32 -48.82
N GLU A 6 0.07 19.51 -49.29
CA GLU A 6 1.32 19.04 -48.69
C GLU A 6 2.44 20.07 -48.93
N SER A 7 3.61 19.76 -48.37
CA SER A 7 4.97 20.30 -48.66
C SER A 7 5.48 21.46 -47.78
N THR A 8 6.72 21.53 -47.28
CA THR A 8 7.90 20.63 -47.20
C THR A 8 8.95 21.39 -46.34
N MET A 9 9.73 20.69 -45.50
CA MET A 9 11.07 21.06 -44.97
C MET A 9 11.17 22.34 -44.10
N GLU A 10 12.08 22.51 -43.14
CA GLU A 10 13.48 22.10 -43.08
C GLU A 10 13.99 22.26 -41.62
N TYR A 11 15.06 21.54 -41.28
CA TYR A 11 15.82 21.66 -40.04
C TYR A 11 16.48 23.05 -39.92
N GLU A 12 16.49 23.67 -38.74
CA GLU A 12 17.63 24.51 -38.33
C GLU A 12 17.70 24.74 -36.81
N ASN A 13 18.77 24.22 -36.21
CA ASN A 13 19.27 24.58 -34.88
C ASN A 13 20.12 25.85 -35.03
N GLU A 14 19.74 26.96 -34.40
CA GLU A 14 20.64 28.12 -34.23
C GLU A 14 21.10 28.25 -32.77
N TYR A 15 22.25 27.64 -32.50
CA TYR A 15 23.11 27.92 -31.35
C TYR A 15 24.05 29.08 -31.73
N ARG A 16 23.93 30.25 -31.10
CA ARG A 16 24.84 31.39 -31.34
C ARG A 16 26.02 31.38 -30.36
N SER A 17 27.15 30.88 -30.84
CA SER A 17 28.48 31.06 -30.25
C SER A 17 29.24 32.15 -31.02
N THR A 18 29.69 33.21 -30.34
CA THR A 18 30.60 34.22 -30.92
C THR A 18 32.05 33.86 -30.63
N ILE A 19 32.67 33.09 -31.52
CA ILE A 19 34.13 32.96 -31.64
C ILE A 19 34.48 33.10 -33.13
N THR A 20 35.26 34.13 -33.45
CA THR A 20 35.81 34.40 -34.80
C THR A 20 37.16 33.70 -35.00
N PRO A 21 37.38 32.99 -36.12
CA PRO A 21 38.71 32.53 -36.52
C PRO A 21 39.18 33.08 -37.89
N ARG A 22 40.48 32.82 -38.15
CA ARG A 22 41.25 32.84 -39.42
C ARG A 22 41.88 34.20 -39.78
N THR A 23 43.12 34.31 -40.27
CA THR A 23 44.01 33.38 -40.99
C THR A 23 45.49 33.69 -40.72
N ALA A 24 46.33 32.67 -40.82
CA ALA A 24 47.78 32.78 -40.91
C ALA A 24 48.22 32.94 -42.37
N GLY A 25 49.12 33.88 -42.65
CA GLY A 25 49.86 34.01 -43.89
C GLY A 25 51.35 33.73 -43.66
N ARG A 26 51.85 32.63 -44.24
CA ARG A 26 53.27 32.33 -44.44
C ARG A 26 53.66 32.78 -45.85
N SER A 27 54.80 33.43 -46.01
CA SER A 27 55.53 33.42 -47.29
C SER A 27 57.03 33.24 -47.05
N SER A 28 57.53 32.09 -47.51
CA SER A 28 58.89 31.88 -48.01
C SER A 28 58.86 32.27 -49.51
N THR A 29 59.89 32.53 -50.32
CA THR A 29 61.22 31.91 -50.45
C THR A 29 62.03 32.67 -51.55
N ARG A 30 63.38 32.63 -51.47
CA ARG A 30 64.37 32.34 -52.56
C ARG A 30 64.68 33.36 -53.70
N THR A 31 65.95 33.83 -53.80
CA THR A 31 67.06 33.46 -54.75
C THR A 31 66.81 33.84 -56.22
N SER A 32 67.72 34.40 -57.03
CA SER A 32 69.16 34.16 -57.23
C SER A 32 69.79 35.17 -58.23
N GLY A 33 71.10 35.45 -58.10
CA GLY A 33 72.07 35.80 -59.17
C GLY A 33 71.90 37.15 -59.91
N GLY A 34 72.91 37.94 -60.28
CA GLY A 34 74.36 37.81 -60.31
C GLY A 34 74.91 38.71 -61.43
N ILE A 35 76.14 39.24 -61.25
CA ILE A 35 77.03 39.95 -62.22
C ILE A 35 76.69 41.45 -62.42
N GLY A 36 77.49 42.41 -61.92
CA GLY A 36 78.78 42.96 -62.44
C GLY A 36 78.57 44.49 -62.58
N SER A 37 79.48 45.46 -62.42
CA SER A 37 80.93 45.57 -62.55
C SER A 37 81.39 46.95 -61.99
N ALA A 38 82.63 46.99 -61.48
CA ALA A 38 83.65 48.07 -61.51
C ALA A 38 83.48 49.48 -60.89
N GLY A 39 84.54 49.85 -60.12
CA GLY A 39 85.15 51.19 -60.00
C GLY A 39 84.76 52.03 -58.77
N GLN A 40 85.60 52.79 -58.06
CA GLN A 40 87.06 52.96 -57.87
C GLN A 40 87.25 54.03 -56.76
N GLY A 41 88.34 53.95 -55.97
CA GLY A 41 88.98 55.06 -55.23
C GLY A 41 88.74 55.10 -53.70
N SER A 42 89.70 54.68 -52.86
CA SER A 42 90.91 55.40 -52.35
C SER A 42 90.60 56.39 -51.20
N GLY A 43 91.27 56.45 -50.04
CA GLY A 43 92.47 55.81 -49.45
C GLY A 43 92.52 56.18 -47.94
N GLY A 44 93.16 55.38 -47.06
CA GLY A 44 94.52 55.60 -46.53
C GLY A 44 94.58 56.68 -45.42
N ARG A 45 95.31 56.58 -44.29
CA ARG A 45 96.54 55.84 -43.95
C ARG A 45 96.76 55.77 -42.42
N VAL A 46 97.54 54.77 -42.03
CA VAL A 46 98.32 54.61 -40.78
C VAL A 46 99.65 55.36 -40.90
N LEU A 47 100.29 55.80 -39.80
CA LEU A 47 101.76 55.84 -39.71
C LEU A 47 102.31 55.89 -38.27
N LYS A 48 103.47 55.22 -38.16
CA LYS A 48 104.36 54.90 -37.04
C LYS A 48 105.68 55.63 -37.29
N ILE A 49 106.33 56.24 -36.30
CA ILE A 49 107.75 56.65 -36.39
C ILE A 49 108.46 56.45 -35.04
N VAL A 50 109.66 55.89 -35.13
CA VAL A 50 110.74 55.79 -34.14
C VAL A 50 111.94 56.57 -34.72
N THR A 51 112.78 57.18 -33.87
CA THR A 51 114.26 57.03 -33.84
C THR A 51 114.97 58.24 -33.19
N GLU A 52 116.08 57.88 -32.54
CA GLU A 52 117.03 58.46 -31.58
C GLU A 52 117.87 59.71 -31.94
N MET A 53 118.68 60.07 -30.91
CA MET A 53 119.97 60.80 -30.84
C MET A 53 119.84 62.17 -30.14
N GLY A 54 120.63 62.57 -29.14
CA GLY A 54 121.77 61.98 -28.42
C GLY A 54 122.54 63.10 -27.66
N SER A 55 123.26 62.72 -26.58
CA SER A 55 124.43 63.40 -25.95
C SER A 55 124.27 64.81 -25.34
N SER A 56 125.02 65.24 -24.30
CA SER A 56 126.28 64.77 -23.71
C SER A 56 126.68 65.56 -22.43
N THR A 57 127.29 64.87 -21.45
CA THR A 57 128.49 65.23 -20.62
C THR A 57 128.36 66.35 -19.54
N VAL A 58 129.11 66.40 -18.42
CA VAL A 58 130.43 65.87 -18.04
C VAL A 58 130.65 65.86 -16.51
N SER A 59 131.65 65.11 -16.06
CA SER A 59 132.14 64.89 -14.68
C SER A 59 133.09 65.97 -14.11
N GLY A 60 133.07 66.15 -12.78
CA GLY A 60 134.27 66.13 -11.90
C GLY A 60 135.07 67.41 -11.59
N ILE A 61 135.62 67.42 -10.36
CA ILE A 61 136.84 68.11 -9.82
C ILE A 61 136.63 69.25 -8.78
N SER A 62 137.11 69.01 -7.55
CA SER A 62 137.50 69.97 -6.47
C SER A 62 138.93 70.53 -6.76
N PRO A 63 139.44 71.68 -6.23
CA PRO A 63 139.57 71.97 -4.79
C PRO A 63 139.67 73.47 -4.32
N ALA A 64 139.59 73.64 -2.99
CA ALA A 64 140.25 74.61 -2.09
C ALA A 64 140.45 76.11 -2.49
N PHE A 65 139.84 77.04 -1.73
CA PHE A 65 140.56 78.01 -0.87
C PHE A 65 139.60 78.87 0.00
N SER A 66 140.14 79.32 1.13
CA SER A 66 139.70 80.42 2.01
C SER A 66 138.54 80.19 2.99
N ALA A 67 138.96 79.89 4.22
CA ALA A 67 138.22 79.97 5.47
C ALA A 67 137.56 81.35 5.65
N ASN A 68 136.21 81.35 5.63
CA ASN A 68 135.28 82.26 6.34
C ASN A 68 133.83 82.19 5.77
N ALA A 69 133.51 81.26 4.85
CA ALA A 69 132.16 81.07 4.29
C ALA A 69 131.45 79.75 4.70
N ALA A 70 132.01 78.99 5.65
CA ALA A 70 131.52 77.64 6.01
C ALA A 70 130.27 77.61 6.93
N GLN A 71 129.81 78.77 7.42
CA GLN A 71 128.66 78.85 8.34
C GLN A 71 127.33 79.22 7.64
N SER A 72 127.36 79.75 6.41
CA SER A 72 126.16 80.10 5.63
C SER A 72 125.73 79.03 4.61
N PHE A 73 126.61 78.08 4.26
CA PHE A 73 126.33 77.03 3.26
C PHE A 73 125.62 75.80 3.84
N LEU A 74 125.83 75.49 5.13
CA LEU A 74 125.11 74.42 5.83
C LEU A 74 123.62 74.76 6.04
N GLU A 75 123.29 76.03 6.30
CA GLU A 75 121.90 76.48 6.38
C GLU A 75 121.18 76.47 5.02
N ALA A 76 121.89 76.78 3.93
CA ALA A 76 121.32 76.77 2.58
C ALA A 76 121.03 75.34 2.07
N THR A 77 121.95 74.40 2.32
CA THR A 77 121.79 72.99 1.93
C THR A 77 120.75 72.24 2.78
N GLU A 78 120.58 72.59 4.06
CA GLU A 78 119.53 72.04 4.91
C GLU A 78 118.14 72.57 4.53
N LYS A 79 118.05 73.81 4.04
CA LYS A 79 116.79 74.40 3.55
C LYS A 79 116.33 73.79 2.23
N GLU A 80 117.25 73.57 1.28
CA GLU A 80 116.94 72.93 -0.01
C GLU A 80 116.49 71.46 0.15
N LYS A 81 117.08 70.73 1.11
CA LYS A 81 116.64 69.37 1.45
C LYS A 81 115.24 69.33 2.06
N ARG A 82 114.87 70.30 2.90
CA ARG A 82 113.50 70.43 3.44
C ARG A 82 112.48 70.75 2.34
N GLU A 83 112.86 71.57 1.36
CA GLU A 83 111.98 71.90 0.22
C GLU A 83 111.75 70.69 -0.71
N LEU A 84 112.79 69.91 -1.00
CA LEU A 84 112.64 68.65 -1.75
C LEU A 84 111.81 67.60 -1.01
N GLN A 85 111.94 67.52 0.32
CA GLN A 85 111.13 66.63 1.13
C GLN A 85 109.66 67.04 1.14
N ASN A 86 109.37 68.35 1.24
CA ASN A 86 108.00 68.88 1.17
C ASN A 86 107.37 68.65 -0.21
N LEU A 87 108.13 68.82 -1.30
CA LEU A 87 107.65 68.51 -2.64
C LEU A 87 107.33 67.01 -2.81
N ASN A 88 108.19 66.14 -2.26
CA ASN A 88 108.01 64.70 -2.33
C ASN A 88 106.83 64.20 -1.46
N ASP A 89 106.60 64.82 -0.30
CA ASP A 89 105.42 64.57 0.53
C ASP A 89 104.14 65.02 -0.18
N ARG A 90 104.21 66.14 -0.92
CA ARG A 90 103.07 66.62 -1.73
C ARG A 90 102.78 65.70 -2.91
N LEU A 91 103.82 65.19 -3.59
CA LEU A 91 103.67 64.19 -4.64
C LEU A 91 103.13 62.86 -4.09
N SER A 92 103.58 62.41 -2.93
CA SER A 92 103.04 61.21 -2.27
C SER A 92 101.56 61.37 -1.95
N ASN A 93 101.16 62.52 -1.39
CA ASN A 93 99.74 62.83 -1.15
C ASN A 93 98.91 62.84 -2.44
N TYR A 94 99.44 63.37 -3.55
CA TYR A 94 98.77 63.32 -4.85
C TYR A 94 98.68 61.90 -5.41
N ILE A 95 99.73 61.10 -5.28
CA ILE A 95 99.75 59.69 -5.72
C ILE A 95 98.75 58.87 -4.91
N ASP A 96 98.66 59.07 -3.60
CA ASP A 96 97.69 58.38 -2.74
C ASP A 96 96.26 58.84 -3.03
N ARG A 97 96.06 60.12 -3.35
CA ARG A 97 94.77 60.64 -3.84
C ARG A 97 94.37 59.99 -5.16
N VAL A 98 95.29 59.87 -6.12
CA VAL A 98 95.04 59.25 -7.42
C VAL A 98 94.80 57.75 -7.28
N LYS A 99 95.57 57.03 -6.46
CA LYS A 99 95.30 55.62 -6.14
C LYS A 99 93.95 55.42 -5.47
N GLY A 100 93.59 56.31 -4.54
CA GLY A 100 92.27 56.33 -3.90
C GLY A 100 91.14 56.54 -4.91
N LEU A 101 91.29 57.51 -5.82
CA LEU A 101 90.34 57.76 -6.90
C LEU A 101 90.29 56.62 -7.92
N GLU A 102 91.42 56.01 -8.28
CA GLU A 102 91.46 54.84 -9.17
C GLU A 102 90.80 53.61 -8.53
N SER A 103 90.99 53.41 -7.23
CA SER A 103 90.32 52.34 -6.48
C SER A 103 88.81 52.57 -6.42
N GLN A 104 88.38 53.81 -6.14
CA GLN A 104 86.97 54.19 -6.19
C GLN A 104 86.38 54.03 -7.59
N ASN A 105 87.11 54.41 -8.63
CA ASN A 105 86.63 54.29 -10.01
C ASN A 105 86.52 52.82 -10.43
N ARG A 106 87.47 51.96 -10.04
CA ARG A 106 87.35 50.50 -10.21
C ARG A 106 86.13 49.93 -9.50
N LYS A 107 85.85 50.39 -8.27
CA LYS A 107 84.66 49.97 -7.52
C LYS A 107 83.36 50.41 -8.21
N LEU A 108 83.28 51.67 -8.64
CA LEU A 108 82.12 52.20 -9.36
C LEU A 108 81.89 51.48 -10.69
N VAL A 109 82.95 51.12 -11.42
CA VAL A 109 82.86 50.32 -12.64
C VAL A 109 82.34 48.91 -12.35
N SER A 110 82.84 48.26 -11.30
CA SER A 110 82.34 46.96 -10.84
C SER A 110 80.86 47.03 -10.45
N ASP A 111 80.47 48.04 -9.67
CA ASP A 111 79.08 48.23 -9.24
C ASP A 111 78.15 48.53 -10.44
N LEU A 112 78.62 49.28 -11.45
CA LEU A 112 77.88 49.51 -12.69
C LEU A 112 77.74 48.25 -13.54
N GLU A 113 78.76 47.40 -13.60
CA GLU A 113 78.70 46.12 -14.32
C GLU A 113 77.77 45.13 -13.63
N ASP A 114 77.76 45.10 -12.29
CA ASP A 114 76.82 44.32 -11.49
C ASP A 114 75.37 44.82 -11.64
N LEU A 115 75.15 46.13 -11.59
CA LEU A 115 73.83 46.72 -11.82
C LEU A 115 73.34 46.45 -13.24
N ARG A 116 74.20 46.56 -14.26
CA ARG A 116 73.86 46.24 -15.65
C ARG A 116 73.56 44.74 -15.84
N SER A 117 74.26 43.87 -15.12
CA SER A 117 74.04 42.41 -15.13
C SER A 117 72.73 42.02 -14.45
N ARG A 118 72.32 42.74 -13.39
CA ARG A 118 71.06 42.53 -12.66
C ARG A 118 69.87 43.21 -13.34
N TRP A 119 70.10 44.29 -14.09
CA TRP A 119 69.06 44.99 -14.83
C TRP A 119 68.36 44.03 -15.80
N GLY A 120 67.06 43.80 -15.58
CA GLY A 120 66.24 42.90 -16.37
C GLY A 120 66.20 41.44 -15.89
N LYS A 121 67.18 40.97 -15.09
CA LYS A 121 67.12 39.62 -14.49
C LYS A 121 66.06 39.54 -13.41
N ASP A 122 66.05 40.49 -12.48
CA ASP A 122 65.04 40.55 -11.40
C ASP A 122 63.63 40.73 -11.99
N THR A 123 63.50 41.54 -13.05
CA THR A 123 62.24 41.72 -13.78
C THR A 123 61.81 40.45 -14.53
N SER A 124 62.75 39.69 -15.10
CA SER A 124 62.48 38.43 -15.78
C SER A 124 62.07 37.34 -14.78
N GLU A 125 62.75 37.25 -13.63
CA GLU A 125 62.43 36.29 -12.57
C GLU A 125 61.03 36.55 -11.99
N ILE A 126 60.69 37.81 -11.75
CA ILE A 126 59.35 38.21 -11.31
C ILE A 126 58.30 37.85 -12.37
N LYS A 127 58.57 38.14 -13.65
CA LYS A 127 57.67 37.81 -14.76
C LYS A 127 57.47 36.30 -14.90
N GLU A 128 58.51 35.51 -14.72
CA GLU A 128 58.45 34.04 -14.79
C GLU A 128 57.64 33.46 -13.62
N LYS A 129 57.84 33.95 -12.40
CA LYS A 129 57.03 33.57 -11.23
C LYS A 129 55.55 33.89 -11.45
N TYR A 130 55.21 35.11 -11.88
CA TYR A 130 53.82 35.48 -12.14
C TYR A 130 53.23 34.71 -13.34
N ALA A 131 54.01 34.43 -14.38
CA ALA A 131 53.56 33.60 -15.49
C ALA A 131 53.28 32.15 -15.06
N GLY A 132 54.13 31.58 -14.21
CA GLY A 132 53.92 30.27 -13.59
C GLY A 132 52.65 30.24 -12.73
N SER A 133 52.51 31.19 -11.80
CA SER A 133 51.30 31.30 -10.97
C SER A 133 50.03 31.51 -11.78
N LEU A 134 50.07 32.27 -12.89
CA LEU A 134 48.92 32.45 -13.78
C LEU A 134 48.60 31.17 -14.56
N SER A 135 49.60 30.41 -14.97
CA SER A 135 49.42 29.11 -15.62
C SER A 135 48.79 28.10 -14.66
N ASP A 136 49.28 28.02 -13.43
CA ASP A 136 48.74 27.13 -12.40
C ASP A 136 47.30 27.52 -12.03
N ALA A 137 47.02 28.82 -11.88
CA ALA A 137 45.67 29.31 -11.63
C ALA A 137 44.70 28.99 -12.78
N ARG A 138 45.17 29.05 -14.04
CA ARG A 138 44.34 28.63 -15.19
C ARG A 138 44.09 27.14 -15.18
N ARG A 139 45.10 26.33 -14.86
CA ARG A 139 44.96 24.88 -14.76
C ARG A 139 43.96 24.48 -13.67
N THR A 140 44.02 25.12 -12.50
CA THR A 140 43.05 24.83 -11.43
C THR A 140 41.64 25.25 -11.82
N ILE A 141 41.47 26.37 -12.54
CA ILE A 141 40.16 26.76 -13.09
C ILE A 141 39.63 25.70 -14.08
N ASP A 142 40.46 25.22 -14.99
CA ASP A 142 40.07 24.20 -15.96
C ASP A 142 39.72 22.86 -15.28
N ASP A 143 40.51 22.44 -14.29
CA ASP A 143 40.26 21.23 -13.52
C ASP A 143 38.97 21.36 -12.68
N MET A 144 38.74 22.51 -12.04
CA MET A 144 37.49 22.79 -11.34
C MET A 144 36.28 22.83 -12.28
N ALA A 145 36.45 23.38 -13.49
CA ALA A 145 35.37 23.41 -14.49
C ALA A 145 35.01 21.99 -14.95
N ARG A 146 36.01 21.12 -15.16
CA ARG A 146 35.77 19.69 -15.47
C ARG A 146 35.04 18.97 -14.34
N GLN A 147 35.51 19.11 -13.10
CA GLN A 147 34.85 18.51 -11.93
C GLN A 147 33.40 19.02 -11.78
N LYS A 148 33.17 20.32 -12.00
CA LYS A 148 31.83 20.90 -12.00
C LYS A 148 30.94 20.25 -13.05
N THR A 149 31.41 20.13 -14.31
CA THR A 149 30.61 19.49 -15.37
C THR A 149 30.34 18.02 -15.09
N GLU A 150 31.28 17.30 -14.48
CA GLU A 150 31.09 15.90 -14.10
C GLU A 150 29.99 15.75 -13.04
N VAL A 151 30.03 16.59 -12.00
CA VAL A 151 28.99 16.62 -10.96
C VAL A 151 27.64 17.04 -11.55
N GLU A 152 27.60 18.01 -12.46
CA GLU A 152 26.36 18.41 -13.14
C GLU A 152 25.72 17.27 -13.94
N VAL A 153 26.54 16.47 -14.65
CA VAL A 153 26.06 15.27 -15.35
C VAL A 153 25.56 14.21 -14.37
N GLN A 154 26.26 13.98 -13.26
CA GLN A 154 25.80 13.05 -12.22
C GLN A 154 24.47 13.49 -11.60
N ILE A 155 24.31 14.79 -11.32
CA ILE A 155 23.06 15.36 -10.82
C ILE A 155 21.94 15.12 -11.84
N SER A 156 22.17 15.38 -13.14
CA SER A 156 21.17 15.14 -14.17
C SER A 156 20.75 13.67 -14.24
N ARG A 157 21.71 12.73 -14.18
CA ARG A 157 21.41 11.29 -14.17
C ARG A 157 20.59 10.89 -12.94
N LEU A 158 20.98 11.35 -11.76
CA LEU A 158 20.23 11.07 -10.52
C LEU A 158 18.83 11.68 -10.54
N GLN A 159 18.66 12.85 -11.18
CA GLN A 159 17.34 13.46 -11.37
C GLN A 159 16.45 12.61 -12.28
N ASP A 160 17.00 12.07 -13.37
CA ASP A 160 16.29 11.16 -14.27
C ASP A 160 15.89 9.86 -13.56
N ASP A 161 16.80 9.26 -12.79
CA ASP A 161 16.53 8.07 -11.99
C ASP A 161 15.41 8.32 -10.95
N ILE A 162 15.45 9.47 -10.26
CA ILE A 162 14.40 9.87 -9.32
C ILE A 162 13.05 10.03 -10.04
N ALA A 163 13.04 10.62 -11.24
CA ALA A 163 11.81 10.77 -12.02
C ALA A 163 11.25 9.41 -12.47
N GLU A 164 12.11 8.47 -12.87
CA GLU A 164 11.70 7.12 -13.22
C GLU A 164 11.14 6.36 -12.01
N PHE A 165 11.82 6.40 -10.86
CA PHE A 165 11.32 5.77 -9.64
C PHE A 165 9.99 6.36 -9.18
N ARG A 166 9.81 7.68 -9.29
CA ARG A 166 8.52 8.34 -9.01
C ARG A 166 7.42 7.84 -9.92
N ARG A 167 7.69 7.74 -11.24
CA ARG A 167 6.70 7.22 -12.20
C ARG A 167 6.31 5.78 -11.89
N ARG A 168 7.30 4.91 -11.63
CA ARG A 168 7.05 3.50 -11.25
C ARG A 168 6.26 3.39 -9.95
N TYR A 169 6.55 4.24 -8.97
CA TYR A 169 5.82 4.30 -7.71
C TYR A 169 4.36 4.73 -7.91
N ASP A 170 4.13 5.78 -8.70
CA ASP A 170 2.78 6.25 -9.03
C ASP A 170 1.96 5.21 -9.79
N ASP A 171 2.57 4.51 -10.76
CA ASP A 171 1.92 3.43 -11.50
C ASP A 171 1.58 2.24 -10.57
N THR A 172 2.47 1.90 -9.63
CA THR A 172 2.21 0.87 -8.62
C THR A 172 1.06 1.27 -7.68
N ILE A 173 0.98 2.54 -7.28
CA ILE A 173 -0.14 3.05 -6.49
C ILE A 173 -1.45 2.94 -7.27
N ARG A 174 -1.45 3.30 -8.56
CA ARG A 174 -2.65 3.21 -9.42
C ARG A 174 -3.12 1.77 -9.57
N LEU A 175 -2.21 0.83 -9.83
CA LEU A 175 -2.54 -0.60 -9.91
C LEU A 175 -3.11 -1.11 -8.59
N ARG A 176 -2.47 -0.80 -7.46
CA ARG A 176 -2.96 -1.17 -6.14
C ARG A 176 -4.35 -0.58 -5.84
N GLN A 177 -4.62 0.63 -6.33
CA GLN A 177 -5.93 1.27 -6.17
C GLN A 177 -7.00 0.58 -7.02
N ALA A 178 -6.69 0.22 -8.27
CA ALA A 178 -7.56 -0.57 -9.13
C ALA A 178 -7.86 -1.95 -8.53
N ASP A 179 -6.85 -2.64 -8.00
CA ASP A 179 -7.01 -3.93 -7.31
C ASP A 179 -7.90 -3.79 -6.08
N LYS A 180 -7.74 -2.72 -5.29
CA LYS A 180 -8.61 -2.44 -4.14
C LYS A 180 -10.06 -2.24 -4.56
N GLU A 181 -10.30 -1.50 -5.65
CA GLU A 181 -11.64 -1.27 -6.20
C GLU A 181 -12.27 -2.58 -6.70
N GLN A 182 -11.49 -3.42 -7.37
CA GLN A 182 -11.93 -4.74 -7.80
C GLN A 182 -12.26 -5.63 -6.60
N ILE A 183 -11.44 -5.64 -5.56
CA ILE A 183 -11.71 -6.37 -4.31
C ILE A 183 -13.00 -5.86 -3.65
N THR A 184 -13.23 -4.54 -3.61
CA THR A 184 -14.49 -4.01 -3.06
C THR A 184 -15.70 -4.42 -3.89
N ASN A 185 -15.61 -4.43 -5.22
CA ASN A 185 -16.69 -4.86 -6.09
C ASN A 185 -17.00 -6.35 -5.89
N LEU A 186 -15.97 -7.20 -5.86
CA LEU A 186 -16.14 -8.63 -5.60
C LEU A 186 -16.74 -8.89 -4.21
N ARG A 187 -16.33 -8.14 -3.18
CA ARG A 187 -16.95 -8.23 -1.85
C ARG A 187 -18.42 -7.85 -1.84
N ASN A 188 -18.79 -6.79 -2.55
CA ASN A 188 -20.19 -6.39 -2.68
C ASN A 188 -21.00 -7.47 -3.40
N MET A 189 -20.49 -8.02 -4.51
CA MET A 189 -21.15 -9.13 -5.22
C MET A 189 -21.32 -10.38 -4.35
N ILE A 190 -20.32 -10.72 -3.53
CA ILE A 190 -20.42 -11.83 -2.57
C ILE A 190 -21.52 -11.54 -1.55
N ASN A 191 -21.52 -10.35 -0.95
CA ASN A 191 -22.55 -9.95 0.01
C ASN A 191 -23.96 -9.97 -0.60
N ASP A 192 -24.13 -9.46 -1.82
CA ASP A 192 -25.41 -9.49 -2.53
C ASP A 192 -25.87 -10.93 -2.77
N SER A 193 -24.96 -11.81 -3.22
CA SER A 193 -25.24 -13.24 -3.41
C SER A 193 -25.59 -13.94 -2.08
N GLU A 194 -24.91 -13.59 -0.99
CA GLU A 194 -25.21 -14.11 0.35
C GLU A 194 -26.59 -13.68 0.83
N THR A 195 -26.98 -12.42 0.60
CA THR A 195 -28.34 -11.95 0.92
C THR A 195 -29.39 -12.68 0.08
N GLU A 196 -29.14 -12.90 -1.20
CA GLU A 196 -30.04 -13.65 -2.09
C GLU A 196 -30.20 -15.11 -1.63
N ILE A 197 -29.10 -15.79 -1.29
CA ILE A 197 -29.12 -17.14 -0.72
C ILE A 197 -29.96 -17.18 0.56
N ASN A 198 -29.80 -16.20 1.45
CA ASN A 198 -30.56 -16.14 2.70
C ASN A 198 -32.06 -15.94 2.44
N MET A 199 -32.43 -15.07 1.49
CA MET A 199 -33.83 -14.88 1.08
C MET A 199 -34.43 -16.15 0.48
N LEU A 200 -33.69 -16.83 -0.41
CA LEU A 200 -34.12 -18.09 -1.01
C LEU A 200 -34.26 -19.21 0.02
N ARG A 201 -33.34 -19.32 0.98
CA ARG A 201 -33.43 -20.26 2.09
C ARG A 201 -34.68 -20.02 2.94
N GLN A 202 -34.98 -18.75 3.27
CA GLN A 202 -36.19 -18.41 4.01
C GLN A 202 -37.46 -18.75 3.21
N ARG A 203 -37.47 -18.46 1.90
CA ARG A 203 -38.58 -18.81 1.01
C ARG A 203 -38.79 -20.32 0.94
N TYR A 204 -37.71 -21.09 0.79
CA TYR A 204 -37.77 -22.55 0.79
C TYR A 204 -38.33 -23.10 2.10
N LYS A 205 -37.90 -22.55 3.25
CA LYS A 205 -38.44 -22.90 4.56
C LYS A 205 -39.95 -22.63 4.64
N ASN A 206 -40.38 -21.43 4.25
CA ASN A 206 -41.80 -21.07 4.27
C ASN A 206 -42.65 -22.01 3.38
N LEU A 207 -42.17 -22.32 2.16
CA LEU A 207 -42.81 -23.29 1.26
C LEU A 207 -42.85 -24.70 1.86
N GLY A 208 -41.78 -25.13 2.55
CA GLY A 208 -41.74 -26.40 3.26
C GLY A 208 -42.76 -26.47 4.40
N ASP A 209 -42.93 -25.39 5.15
CA ASP A 209 -43.93 -25.28 6.21
C ASP A 209 -45.36 -25.32 5.65
N GLU A 210 -45.62 -24.64 4.51
CA GLU A 210 -46.89 -24.70 3.78
C GLU A 210 -47.19 -26.10 3.27
N LEU A 211 -46.20 -26.77 2.65
CA LEU A 211 -46.35 -28.14 2.17
C LEU A 211 -46.68 -29.11 3.32
N ASN A 212 -46.00 -28.96 4.46
CA ASN A 212 -46.27 -29.74 5.66
C ASN A 212 -47.69 -29.50 6.20
N LYS A 213 -48.17 -28.26 6.15
CA LYS A 213 -49.56 -27.93 6.52
C LYS A 213 -50.55 -28.62 5.58
N TYR A 214 -50.38 -28.49 4.27
CA TYR A 214 -51.26 -29.14 3.31
C TYR A 214 -51.24 -30.67 3.42
N ASN A 215 -50.08 -31.26 3.71
CA ASN A 215 -49.99 -32.71 3.92
C ASN A 215 -50.79 -33.16 5.17
N LYS A 216 -50.70 -32.40 6.27
CA LYS A 216 -51.51 -32.66 7.48
C LYS A 216 -53.01 -32.50 7.21
N ASP A 217 -53.39 -31.46 6.49
CA ASP A 217 -54.80 -31.22 6.14
C ASP A 217 -55.33 -32.33 5.22
N ASN A 218 -54.54 -32.76 4.23
CA ASN A 218 -54.91 -33.86 3.34
C ASN A 218 -55.05 -35.20 4.09
N ALA A 219 -54.16 -35.48 5.06
CA ALA A 219 -54.29 -36.65 5.92
C ALA A 219 -55.58 -36.61 6.76
N ARG A 220 -55.92 -35.46 7.34
CA ARG A 220 -57.17 -35.27 8.08
C ARG A 220 -58.41 -35.50 7.21
N PHE A 221 -58.44 -34.92 6.01
CA PHE A 221 -59.54 -35.14 5.07
C PHE A 221 -59.65 -36.60 4.64
N TRP A 222 -58.52 -37.29 4.52
CA TRP A 222 -58.52 -38.72 4.21
C TRP A 222 -59.12 -39.55 5.34
N ASP A 223 -58.75 -39.27 6.59
CA ASP A 223 -59.32 -39.92 7.78
C ASP A 223 -60.82 -39.63 7.91
N GLU A 224 -61.24 -38.38 7.72
CA GLU A 224 -62.66 -38.00 7.71
C GLU A 224 -63.45 -38.72 6.62
N LEU A 225 -62.88 -38.85 5.41
CA LEU A 225 -63.48 -39.58 4.31
C LEU A 225 -63.63 -41.07 4.62
N GLN A 226 -62.61 -41.70 5.23
CA GLN A 226 -62.70 -43.11 5.65
C GLN A 226 -63.76 -43.32 6.72
N LYS A 227 -63.83 -42.41 7.69
CA LYS A 227 -64.86 -42.46 8.72
C LYS A 227 -66.25 -42.35 8.11
N ALA A 228 -66.48 -41.38 7.23
CA ALA A 228 -67.76 -41.23 6.53
C ALA A 228 -68.13 -42.44 5.69
N ARG A 229 -67.15 -43.12 5.06
CA ARG A 229 -67.38 -44.40 4.36
C ARG A 229 -67.79 -45.52 5.32
N SER A 230 -67.08 -45.68 6.43
CA SER A 230 -67.43 -46.67 7.45
C SER A 230 -68.81 -46.42 8.05
N ASP A 231 -69.16 -45.17 8.31
CA ASP A 231 -70.47 -44.78 8.84
C ASP A 231 -71.57 -45.10 7.81
N LEU A 232 -71.34 -44.84 6.51
CA LEU A 232 -72.26 -45.20 5.44
C LEU A 232 -72.45 -46.72 5.31
N ASP A 233 -71.37 -47.49 5.39
CA ASP A 233 -71.44 -48.96 5.34
C ASP A 233 -72.24 -49.50 6.54
N GLN A 234 -72.01 -48.95 7.73
CA GLN A 234 -72.73 -49.32 8.95
C GLN A 234 -74.24 -49.00 8.87
N GLU A 235 -74.61 -47.83 8.36
CA GLU A 235 -76.01 -47.45 8.12
C GLU A 235 -76.64 -48.34 7.04
N THR A 236 -75.88 -48.71 6.01
CA THR A 236 -76.36 -49.62 4.96
C THR A 236 -76.64 -51.01 5.54
N LEU A 237 -75.77 -51.54 6.38
CA LEU A 237 -75.99 -52.80 7.09
C LEU A 237 -77.20 -52.71 8.02
N SER A 238 -77.29 -51.65 8.82
CA SER A 238 -78.42 -51.44 9.73
C SER A 238 -79.76 -51.34 8.98
N ARG A 239 -79.78 -50.64 7.83
CA ARG A 239 -80.94 -50.59 6.93
C ARG A 239 -81.32 -51.98 6.41
N ILE A 240 -80.35 -52.80 5.99
CA ILE A 240 -80.60 -54.17 5.51
C ILE A 240 -81.16 -55.03 6.65
N ASP A 241 -80.62 -54.93 7.86
CA ASP A 241 -81.11 -55.67 9.03
C ASP A 241 -82.56 -55.31 9.36
N PHE A 242 -82.91 -54.02 9.36
CA PHE A 242 -84.31 -53.59 9.55
C PHE A 242 -85.24 -54.04 8.42
N GLN A 243 -84.75 -54.08 7.17
CA GLN A 243 -85.51 -54.61 6.04
C GLN A 243 -85.77 -56.12 6.20
N ASN A 244 -84.75 -56.89 6.60
CA ASN A 244 -84.87 -58.32 6.86
C ASN A 244 -85.84 -58.60 8.02
N GLN A 245 -85.73 -57.85 9.12
CA GLN A 245 -86.65 -57.97 10.25
C GLN A 245 -88.10 -57.68 9.83
N THR A 246 -88.30 -56.66 8.99
CA THR A 246 -89.63 -56.34 8.45
C THR A 246 -90.16 -57.48 7.57
N GLN A 247 -89.32 -58.08 6.73
CA GLN A 247 -89.69 -59.20 5.88
C GLN A 247 -90.06 -60.44 6.71
N THR A 248 -89.25 -60.80 7.72
CA THR A 248 -89.56 -61.92 8.62
C THR A 248 -90.90 -61.72 9.32
N LEU A 249 -91.18 -60.52 9.84
CA LEU A 249 -92.46 -60.22 10.49
C LEU A 249 -93.64 -60.29 9.51
N LEU A 250 -93.45 -59.89 8.25
CA LEU A 250 -94.49 -60.02 7.22
C LEU A 250 -94.77 -61.49 6.89
N GLU A 251 -93.74 -62.31 6.76
CA GLU A 251 -93.87 -63.75 6.53
C GLU A 251 -94.54 -64.46 7.71
N GLU A 252 -94.20 -64.08 8.94
CA GLU A 252 -94.82 -64.61 10.16
C GLU A 252 -96.32 -64.25 10.24
N LEU A 253 -96.67 -63.00 9.92
CA LEU A 253 -98.08 -62.57 9.82
C LEU A 253 -98.84 -63.37 8.76
N GLU A 254 -98.23 -63.61 7.60
CA GLU A 254 -98.86 -64.37 6.53
C GLU A 254 -99.03 -65.85 6.91
N PHE A 255 -98.02 -66.45 7.56
CA PHE A 255 -98.10 -67.80 8.09
C PHE A 255 -99.22 -67.94 9.12
N LEU A 256 -99.25 -67.06 10.13
CA LEU A 256 -100.30 -67.06 11.16
C LEU A 256 -101.69 -66.93 10.55
N ARG A 257 -101.84 -66.08 9.52
CA ARG A 257 -103.10 -65.93 8.80
C ARG A 257 -103.51 -67.23 8.08
N ARG A 258 -102.59 -67.91 7.40
CA ARG A 258 -102.88 -69.20 6.73
C ARG A 258 -103.25 -70.29 7.73
N VAL A 259 -102.56 -70.36 8.87
CA VAL A 259 -102.87 -71.33 9.93
C VAL A 259 -104.27 -71.07 10.48
N HIS A 260 -104.60 -69.82 10.79
CA HIS A 260 -105.95 -69.47 11.25
C HIS A 260 -107.03 -69.82 10.22
N ASP A 261 -106.79 -69.53 8.93
CA ASP A 261 -107.73 -69.88 7.87
C ASP A 261 -107.92 -71.41 7.74
N GLN A 262 -106.87 -72.19 7.98
CA GLN A 262 -106.91 -73.65 7.94
C GLN A 262 -107.60 -74.24 9.18
N GLU A 263 -107.30 -73.74 10.38
CA GLU A 263 -107.99 -74.13 11.62
C GLU A 263 -109.49 -73.87 11.52
N VAL A 264 -109.89 -72.71 10.97
CA VAL A 264 -111.31 -72.40 10.72
C VAL A 264 -111.94 -73.41 9.76
N LYS A 265 -111.24 -73.81 8.68
CA LYS A 265 -111.75 -74.82 7.73
C LYS A 265 -111.84 -76.21 8.36
N GLU A 266 -110.87 -76.61 9.17
CA GLU A 266 -110.87 -77.91 9.83
C GLU A 266 -111.95 -78.00 10.90
N LEU A 267 -112.14 -76.94 11.70
CA LEU A 267 -113.25 -76.84 12.64
C LEU A 267 -114.61 -76.89 11.92
N GLN A 268 -114.72 -76.27 10.74
CA GLN A 268 -115.90 -76.38 9.88
C GLN A 268 -116.10 -77.80 9.31
N ALA A 269 -115.01 -78.49 8.91
CA ALA A 269 -115.06 -79.84 8.35
C ALA A 269 -115.35 -80.91 9.42
N LEU A 270 -114.79 -80.78 10.62
CA LEU A 270 -115.07 -81.64 11.77
C LEU A 270 -116.53 -81.55 12.22
N LEU A 271 -117.14 -80.37 12.11
CA LEU A 271 -118.56 -80.18 12.36
C LEU A 271 -119.45 -80.90 11.31
N SER A 272 -118.90 -81.22 10.14
CA SER A 272 -119.64 -81.77 8.99
C SER A 272 -119.58 -83.30 8.83
N ARG A 273 -118.83 -84.03 9.67
CA ARG A 273 -118.61 -85.47 9.51
C ARG A 273 -119.19 -86.28 10.67
N GLU A 274 -120.17 -87.13 10.38
CA GLU A 274 -120.64 -88.20 11.28
C GLU A 274 -119.57 -89.31 11.44
N PRO A 275 -119.46 -89.95 12.62
CA PRO A 275 -118.42 -90.95 12.86
C PRO A 275 -118.90 -92.34 12.42
N THR A 276 -118.17 -92.96 11.50
CA THR A 276 -118.31 -94.40 11.21
C THR A 276 -117.00 -95.16 11.42
N ASP A 277 -117.20 -96.31 12.05
CA ASP A 277 -116.36 -97.43 12.48
C ASP A 277 -114.88 -97.44 12.07
N THR A 278 -114.00 -97.31 13.05
CA THR A 278 -112.57 -96.99 12.91
C THR A 278 -111.64 -98.19 13.07
N ARG A 279 -112.18 -99.40 13.19
CA ARG A 279 -111.42 -100.55 13.72
C ARG A 279 -110.46 -101.23 12.74
N GLU A 280 -110.77 -101.33 11.45
CA GLU A 280 -109.86 -101.89 10.43
C GLU A 280 -108.86 -100.86 9.89
N PHE A 281 -109.28 -99.58 9.84
CA PHE A 281 -108.42 -98.44 9.54
C PHE A 281 -107.23 -98.38 10.51
N PHE A 282 -107.47 -98.44 11.82
CA PHE A 282 -106.39 -98.39 12.81
C PHE A 282 -105.40 -99.55 12.72
N LYS A 283 -105.83 -100.75 12.29
CA LYS A 283 -104.90 -101.89 12.18
C LYS A 283 -103.95 -101.75 11.00
N ASN A 284 -104.44 -101.23 9.87
CA ASN A 284 -103.63 -101.02 8.67
C ASN A 284 -102.77 -99.75 8.78
N GLU A 285 -103.32 -98.67 9.34
CA GLU A 285 -102.60 -97.43 9.65
C GLU A 285 -101.49 -97.67 10.66
N LEU A 286 -101.69 -98.49 11.69
CA LEU A 286 -100.66 -98.75 12.69
C LEU A 286 -99.52 -99.61 12.09
N ALA A 287 -99.81 -100.49 11.13
CA ALA A 287 -98.78 -101.24 10.41
C ALA A 287 -97.99 -100.36 9.41
N LEU A 288 -98.66 -99.43 8.72
CA LEU A 288 -98.03 -98.44 7.84
C LEU A 288 -97.20 -97.44 8.64
N ALA A 289 -97.74 -96.89 9.73
CA ALA A 289 -97.05 -95.97 10.62
C ALA A 289 -95.77 -96.59 11.20
N VAL A 290 -95.79 -97.86 11.61
CA VAL A 290 -94.57 -98.53 12.11
C VAL A 290 -93.52 -98.71 11.00
N ARG A 291 -93.92 -98.99 9.76
CA ARG A 291 -93.00 -99.08 8.62
C ARG A 291 -92.44 -97.71 8.23
N ASP A 292 -93.27 -96.68 8.26
CA ASP A 292 -92.87 -95.31 7.92
C ASP A 292 -91.94 -94.73 8.99
N ILE A 293 -92.21 -94.97 10.28
CA ILE A 293 -91.31 -94.62 11.38
C ILE A 293 -89.93 -95.28 11.18
N ARG A 294 -89.90 -96.55 10.76
CA ARG A 294 -88.63 -97.27 10.54
C ARG A 294 -87.85 -96.70 9.35
N ASN A 295 -88.53 -96.36 8.26
CA ASN A 295 -87.92 -95.70 7.11
C ASN A 295 -87.45 -94.27 7.43
N GLU A 296 -88.21 -93.52 8.23
CA GLU A 296 -87.79 -92.20 8.72
C GLU A 296 -86.51 -92.32 9.55
N TYR A 297 -86.42 -93.29 10.45
CA TYR A 297 -85.18 -93.51 11.21
C TYR A 297 -84.00 -93.88 10.32
N ASP A 298 -84.19 -94.68 9.25
CA ASP A 298 -83.13 -95.01 8.30
C ASP A 298 -82.69 -93.79 7.47
N ILE A 299 -83.65 -92.93 7.07
CA ILE A 299 -83.37 -91.67 6.35
C ILE A 299 -82.62 -90.70 7.27
N ILE A 300 -83.07 -90.51 8.51
CA ILE A 300 -82.42 -89.64 9.50
C ILE A 300 -81.01 -90.15 9.79
N ALA A 301 -80.82 -91.46 9.93
CA ALA A 301 -79.49 -92.04 10.14
C ALA A 301 -78.54 -91.76 8.97
N GLN A 302 -79.02 -91.88 7.72
CA GLN A 302 -78.19 -91.55 6.56
C GLN A 302 -77.92 -90.06 6.40
N GLN A 303 -78.93 -89.23 6.64
CA GLN A 303 -78.79 -87.78 6.63
C GLN A 303 -77.74 -87.34 7.66
N ASN A 304 -77.81 -87.86 8.89
CA ASN A 304 -76.82 -87.59 9.93
C ASN A 304 -75.40 -88.00 9.52
N LYS A 305 -75.26 -89.11 8.77
CA LYS A 305 -73.97 -89.56 8.25
C LYS A 305 -73.44 -88.62 7.16
N THR A 306 -74.25 -88.26 6.18
CA THR A 306 -73.86 -87.33 5.11
C THR A 306 -73.57 -85.93 5.64
N ASP A 307 -74.32 -85.49 6.65
CA ASP A 307 -74.14 -84.21 7.32
C ASP A 307 -72.85 -84.22 8.13
N MET A 308 -72.52 -85.32 8.84
CA MET A 308 -71.20 -85.46 9.47
C MET A 308 -70.06 -85.46 8.44
N GLU A 309 -70.16 -86.24 7.36
CA GLU A 309 -69.10 -86.31 6.34
C GLU A 309 -68.88 -84.97 5.63
N SER A 310 -69.96 -84.25 5.30
CA SER A 310 -69.88 -82.92 4.70
C SER A 310 -69.31 -81.91 5.70
N TRP A 311 -69.76 -81.95 6.96
CA TRP A 311 -69.22 -81.12 8.04
C TRP A 311 -67.72 -81.34 8.26
N TYR A 312 -67.27 -82.60 8.32
CA TYR A 312 -65.84 -82.93 8.44
C TYR A 312 -65.04 -82.43 7.24
N LYS A 313 -65.53 -82.62 6.01
CA LYS A 313 -64.87 -82.10 4.80
C LYS A 313 -64.75 -80.58 4.82
N LEU A 314 -65.82 -79.90 5.20
CA LEU A 314 -65.86 -78.44 5.28
C LEU A 314 -64.90 -77.93 6.35
N LYS A 315 -64.85 -78.58 7.51
CA LYS A 315 -63.92 -78.24 8.60
C LYS A 315 -62.46 -78.47 8.20
N VAL A 316 -62.16 -79.58 7.52
CA VAL A 316 -60.81 -79.85 6.99
C VAL A 316 -60.43 -78.82 5.92
N GLN A 317 -61.33 -78.47 5.02
CA GLN A 317 -61.10 -77.44 4.00
C GLN A 317 -60.88 -76.05 4.62
N GLU A 318 -61.63 -75.70 5.67
CA GLU A 318 -61.47 -74.46 6.42
C GLU A 318 -60.12 -74.40 7.12
N VAL A 319 -59.71 -75.47 7.80
CA VAL A 319 -58.39 -75.57 8.44
C VAL A 319 -57.27 -75.48 7.39
N GLN A 320 -57.39 -76.21 6.28
CA GLN A 320 -56.40 -76.15 5.20
C GLN A 320 -56.31 -74.76 4.56
N SER A 321 -57.46 -74.09 4.38
CA SER A 321 -57.52 -72.73 3.84
C SER A 321 -56.92 -71.72 4.82
N ALA A 322 -57.19 -71.85 6.12
CA ALA A 322 -56.59 -71.03 7.16
C ALA A 322 -55.06 -71.22 7.22
N THR A 323 -54.58 -72.46 7.18
CA THR A 323 -53.13 -72.77 7.14
C THR A 323 -52.46 -72.21 5.87
N ASN A 324 -53.09 -72.34 4.70
CA ASN A 324 -52.55 -71.78 3.46
C ASN A 324 -52.50 -70.24 3.51
N ARG A 325 -53.54 -69.59 4.04
CA ARG A 325 -53.61 -68.14 4.18
C ARG A 325 -52.52 -67.62 5.13
N GLN A 326 -52.36 -68.29 6.27
CA GLN A 326 -51.30 -67.99 7.24
C GLN A 326 -49.89 -68.25 6.67
N GLY A 327 -49.74 -69.27 5.82
CA GLY A 327 -48.51 -69.55 5.09
C GLY A 327 -48.14 -68.47 4.07
N MET A 328 -49.12 -67.96 3.30
CA MET A 328 -48.93 -66.87 2.35
C MET A 328 -48.60 -65.55 3.06
N GLU A 329 -49.32 -65.23 4.14
CA GLU A 329 -49.05 -64.04 4.96
C GLU A 329 -47.66 -64.10 5.61
N GLY A 330 -47.27 -65.26 6.15
CA GLY A 330 -45.92 -65.48 6.66
C GLY A 330 -44.83 -65.47 5.59
N SER A 331 -45.15 -65.76 4.33
CA SER A 331 -44.23 -65.58 3.20
C SER A 331 -44.06 -64.10 2.86
N TYR A 332 -45.17 -63.36 2.80
CA TYR A 332 -45.17 -61.91 2.53
C TYR A 332 -44.39 -61.14 3.59
N GLN A 333 -44.64 -61.40 4.87
CA GLN A 333 -43.90 -60.80 5.97
C GLN A 333 -42.41 -61.15 5.93
N ARG A 334 -42.04 -62.39 5.59
CA ARG A 334 -40.63 -62.78 5.43
C ARG A 334 -39.95 -62.05 4.28
N GLU A 335 -40.65 -61.85 3.17
CA GLU A 335 -40.11 -61.15 2.01
C GLU A 335 -39.99 -59.64 2.26
N GLU A 336 -40.92 -59.05 3.00
CA GLU A 336 -40.84 -57.66 3.46
C GLU A 336 -39.69 -57.46 4.46
N ILE A 337 -39.53 -58.37 5.42
CA ILE A 337 -38.38 -58.38 6.34
C ILE A 337 -37.06 -58.51 5.56
N LYS A 338 -37.02 -59.32 4.50
CA LYS A 338 -35.83 -59.47 3.63
C LYS A 338 -35.53 -58.16 2.91
N ARG A 339 -36.51 -57.52 2.27
CA ARG A 339 -36.33 -56.21 1.60
C ARG A 339 -35.86 -55.12 2.56
N MET A 340 -36.46 -55.06 3.76
CA MET A 340 -36.06 -54.13 4.81
C MET A 340 -34.61 -54.38 5.24
N ARG A 341 -34.21 -55.65 5.36
CA ARG A 341 -32.83 -56.03 5.71
C ARG A 341 -31.83 -55.67 4.62
N ASP A 342 -32.17 -55.92 3.35
CA ASP A 342 -31.34 -55.56 2.20
C ASP A 342 -31.19 -54.03 2.10
N HIS A 343 -32.27 -53.27 2.27
CA HIS A 343 -32.21 -51.80 2.31
C HIS A 343 -31.36 -51.28 3.47
N MET A 344 -31.47 -51.90 4.65
CA MET A 344 -30.65 -51.57 5.81
C MET A 344 -29.17 -51.89 5.58
N GLN A 345 -28.86 -52.97 4.85
CA GLN A 345 -27.50 -53.33 4.43
C GLN A 345 -26.93 -52.28 3.45
N ASP A 346 -27.72 -51.86 2.46
CA ASP A 346 -27.32 -50.82 1.49
C ASP A 346 -27.06 -49.47 2.17
N LEU A 347 -27.94 -49.07 3.11
CA LEU A 347 -27.75 -47.85 3.90
C LEU A 347 -26.49 -47.92 4.77
N ARG A 348 -26.21 -49.08 5.38
CA ARG A 348 -24.95 -49.30 6.12
C ARG A 348 -23.72 -49.23 5.22
N GLY A 349 -23.80 -49.75 3.99
CA GLY A 349 -22.72 -49.62 3.00
C GLY A 349 -22.46 -48.16 2.63
N LYS A 350 -23.52 -47.40 2.31
CA LYS A 350 -23.39 -45.96 2.03
C LYS A 350 -22.85 -45.17 3.22
N LEU A 351 -23.22 -45.54 4.44
CA LEU A 351 -22.67 -44.94 5.66
C LEU A 351 -21.16 -45.18 5.74
N ALA A 352 -20.70 -46.42 5.54
CA ALA A 352 -19.29 -46.77 5.56
C ALA A 352 -18.47 -46.04 4.47
N ASP A 353 -19.03 -45.90 3.26
CA ASP A 353 -18.40 -45.15 2.17
C ASP A 353 -18.27 -43.66 2.50
N LEU A 354 -19.31 -43.07 3.09
CA LEU A 354 -19.30 -41.67 3.53
C LEU A 354 -18.32 -41.45 4.70
N GLU A 355 -18.26 -42.37 5.65
CA GLU A 355 -17.28 -42.35 6.74
C GLU A 355 -15.84 -42.44 6.20
N SER A 356 -15.57 -43.35 5.26
CA SER A 356 -14.26 -43.48 4.61
C SER A 356 -13.86 -42.19 3.88
N LYS A 357 -14.82 -41.57 3.15
CA LYS A 357 -14.60 -40.29 2.48
C LYS A 357 -14.34 -39.16 3.47
N ASN A 358 -15.04 -39.15 4.60
CA ASN A 358 -14.84 -38.14 5.64
C ASN A 358 -13.43 -38.25 6.24
N VAL A 359 -12.97 -39.46 6.57
CA VAL A 359 -11.61 -39.70 7.05
C VAL A 359 -10.56 -39.25 6.02
N MET A 360 -10.78 -39.49 4.72
CA MET A 360 -9.88 -39.04 3.67
C MET A 360 -9.83 -37.50 3.59
N LEU A 361 -10.97 -36.82 3.67
CA LEU A 361 -11.05 -35.36 3.65
C LEU A 361 -10.41 -34.75 4.91
N GLU A 362 -10.64 -35.34 6.08
CA GLU A 362 -10.00 -34.93 7.34
C GLU A 362 -8.48 -35.04 7.24
N LYS A 363 -7.97 -36.14 6.66
CA LYS A 363 -6.53 -36.31 6.42
C LYS A 363 -5.99 -35.24 5.46
N GLN A 364 -6.72 -34.93 4.39
CA GLN A 364 -6.33 -33.88 3.44
C GLN A 364 -6.30 -32.50 4.10
N VAL A 365 -7.27 -32.20 4.98
CA VAL A 365 -7.27 -30.96 5.77
C VAL A 365 -6.08 -30.90 6.71
N GLN A 366 -5.74 -32.00 7.40
CA GLN A 366 -4.56 -32.05 8.26
C GLN A 366 -3.26 -31.84 7.48
N GLU A 367 -3.12 -32.44 6.29
CA GLU A 367 -1.94 -32.32 5.44
C GLU A 367 -1.78 -30.88 4.90
N LEU A 368 -2.89 -30.26 4.47
CA LEU A 368 -2.90 -28.84 4.06
C LEU A 368 -2.57 -27.90 5.23
N ASN A 369 -3.07 -28.18 6.44
CA ASN A 369 -2.74 -27.39 7.62
C ASN A 369 -1.25 -27.52 7.97
N HIS A 370 -0.69 -28.73 7.90
CA HIS A 370 0.74 -28.93 8.15
C HIS A 370 1.60 -28.18 7.13
N GLN A 371 1.21 -28.22 5.85
CA GLN A 371 1.88 -27.45 4.79
C GLN A 371 1.79 -25.94 5.06
N LEU A 372 0.62 -25.43 5.48
CA LEU A 372 0.44 -24.02 5.81
C LEU A 372 1.32 -23.59 6.99
N GLU A 373 1.41 -24.41 8.04
CA GLU A 373 2.28 -24.15 9.20
C GLU A 373 3.76 -24.13 8.79
N ASP A 374 4.18 -25.03 7.92
CA ASP A 374 5.55 -25.08 7.43
C ASP A 374 5.89 -23.89 6.54
N ASP A 375 4.98 -23.49 5.65
CA ASP A 375 5.12 -22.28 4.84
C ASP A 375 5.16 -21.03 5.75
N GLN A 376 4.31 -20.95 6.78
CA GLN A 376 4.35 -19.87 7.78
C GLN A 376 5.70 -19.81 8.49
N ARG A 377 6.21 -20.95 8.97
CA ARG A 377 7.54 -21.03 9.60
C ARG A 377 8.64 -20.56 8.65
N GLN A 378 8.58 -20.92 7.37
CA GLN A 378 9.55 -20.47 6.38
C GLN A 378 9.48 -18.96 6.14
N TYR A 379 8.27 -18.38 6.03
CA TYR A 379 8.10 -16.93 5.88
C TYR A 379 8.56 -16.16 7.12
N GLU A 380 8.27 -16.66 8.33
CA GLU A 380 8.76 -16.06 9.57
C GLU A 380 10.28 -16.09 9.66
N MET A 381 10.91 -17.22 9.29
CA MET A 381 12.37 -17.33 9.25
C MET A 381 12.98 -16.36 8.24
N ALA A 382 12.39 -16.24 7.04
CA ALA A 382 12.82 -15.30 6.02
C ALA A 382 12.64 -13.83 6.46
N LEU A 383 11.55 -13.53 7.17
CA LEU A 383 11.30 -12.20 7.72
C LEU A 383 12.34 -11.84 8.78
N ASN A 384 12.62 -12.76 9.70
CA ASN A 384 13.63 -12.57 10.74
C ASN A 384 15.03 -12.36 10.16
N ASP A 385 15.39 -13.10 9.11
CA ASP A 385 16.64 -12.90 8.37
C ASP A 385 16.71 -11.50 7.73
N ARG A 386 15.62 -11.02 7.12
CA ARG A 386 15.55 -9.66 6.56
C ARG A 386 15.63 -8.60 7.66
N ASP A 387 14.96 -8.79 8.78
CA ASP A 387 15.02 -7.87 9.92
C ASP A 387 16.40 -7.83 10.56
N ALA A 388 17.11 -8.96 10.63
CA ALA A 388 18.50 -9.03 11.07
C ALA A 388 19.43 -8.26 10.12
N GLN A 389 19.23 -8.42 8.80
CA GLN A 389 19.98 -7.63 7.79
C GLN A 389 19.69 -6.13 7.91
N LEU A 390 18.42 -5.74 8.12
CA LEU A 390 18.05 -4.34 8.32
C LEU A 390 18.66 -3.76 9.61
N ARG A 391 18.70 -4.53 10.70
CA ARG A 391 19.40 -4.12 11.93
C ARG A 391 20.88 -3.90 11.68
N LYS A 392 21.55 -4.84 11.01
CA LYS A 392 22.97 -4.71 10.67
C LYS A 392 23.25 -3.48 9.81
N MET A 393 22.46 -3.25 8.76
CA MET A 393 22.60 -2.04 7.92
C MET A 393 22.34 -0.75 8.72
N ARG A 394 21.39 -0.75 9.65
CA ARG A 394 21.13 0.41 10.53
C ARG A 394 22.30 0.68 11.48
N GLU A 395 22.90 -0.37 12.04
CA GLU A 395 24.09 -0.27 12.87
C GLU A 395 25.29 0.26 12.07
N GLU A 396 25.51 -0.24 10.86
CA GLU A 396 26.55 0.26 9.94
C GLU A 396 26.33 1.74 9.58
N CYS A 397 25.09 2.15 9.27
CA CYS A 397 24.75 3.54 9.06
C CYS A 397 25.00 4.41 10.30
N HIS A 398 24.64 3.94 11.50
CA HIS A 398 24.91 4.66 12.75
C HIS A 398 26.42 4.80 12.99
N ALA A 399 27.19 3.75 12.74
CA ALA A 399 28.65 3.79 12.86
C ALA A 399 29.27 4.82 11.91
N LEU A 400 28.84 4.84 10.63
CA LEU A 400 29.28 5.84 9.65
C LEU A 400 28.90 7.27 10.06
N VAL A 401 27.69 7.49 10.58
CA VAL A 401 27.26 8.80 11.08
C VAL A 401 28.13 9.22 12.28
N SER A 402 28.41 8.30 13.20
CA SER A 402 29.31 8.57 14.34
C SER A 402 30.73 8.89 13.90
N GLU A 403 31.25 8.20 12.89
CA GLU A 403 32.58 8.46 12.33
C GLU A 403 32.63 9.83 11.62
N LEU A 404 31.61 10.16 10.83
CA LEU A 404 31.48 11.48 10.20
C LEU A 404 31.36 12.59 11.23
N GLN A 405 30.65 12.36 12.35
CA GLN A 405 30.57 13.33 13.44
C GLN A 405 31.95 13.52 14.11
N ALA A 406 32.69 12.46 14.39
CA ALA A 406 34.04 12.56 14.92
C ALA A 406 35.01 13.30 13.96
N LEU A 407 34.89 13.04 12.65
CA LEU A 407 35.63 13.77 11.63
C LEU A 407 35.21 15.25 11.55
N LEU A 408 33.93 15.55 11.74
CA LEU A 408 33.44 16.93 11.80
C LEU A 408 33.99 17.65 13.03
N ASP A 409 34.00 17.00 14.19
CA ASP A 409 34.53 17.56 15.44
C ASP A 409 36.03 17.81 15.34
N THR A 410 36.81 16.87 14.78
CA THR A 410 38.24 17.08 14.51
C THR A 410 38.48 18.20 13.50
N LYS A 411 37.64 18.30 12.45
CA LYS A 411 37.71 19.42 11.50
C LYS A 411 37.41 20.76 12.19
N GLN A 412 36.42 20.81 13.07
CA GLN A 412 36.12 22.01 13.87
C GLN A 412 37.28 22.37 14.80
N MET A 413 37.95 21.38 15.41
CA MET A 413 39.19 21.59 16.17
C MET A 413 40.29 22.19 15.29
N LEU A 414 40.56 21.60 14.13
CA LEU A 414 41.59 22.09 13.20
C LEU A 414 41.27 23.50 12.68
N ASP A 415 40.01 23.79 12.37
CA ASP A 415 39.59 25.14 11.99
C ASP A 415 39.80 26.16 13.11
N ALA A 416 39.54 25.77 14.37
CA ALA A 416 39.82 26.60 15.53
C ALA A 416 41.33 26.82 15.72
N GLU A 417 42.15 25.78 15.56
CA GLU A 417 43.61 25.88 15.59
C GLU A 417 44.13 26.80 14.48
N ILE A 418 43.66 26.62 13.25
CA ILE A 418 44.01 27.49 12.11
C ILE A 418 43.59 28.93 12.36
N ALA A 419 42.41 29.16 12.96
CA ALA A 419 41.97 30.50 13.33
C ALA A 419 42.88 31.13 14.40
N ILE A 420 43.34 30.34 15.38
CA ILE A 420 44.32 30.79 16.38
C ILE A 420 45.68 31.07 15.71
N TYR A 421 46.14 30.22 14.79
CA TYR A 421 47.38 30.43 14.05
C TYR A 421 47.31 31.69 13.18
N ARG A 422 46.20 31.92 12.47
CA ARG A 422 45.95 33.17 11.72
C ARG A 422 45.99 34.39 12.64
N LYS A 423 45.33 34.33 13.80
CA LYS A 423 45.29 35.43 14.78
C LYS A 423 46.65 35.70 15.44
N MET A 424 47.49 34.67 15.57
CA MET A 424 48.86 34.78 16.07
C MET A 424 49.83 35.34 15.01
N LEU A 425 49.59 35.06 13.72
CA LEU A 425 50.30 35.67 12.59
C LEU A 425 49.84 37.12 12.30
N GLU A 426 48.58 37.43 12.55
CA GLU A 426 48.01 38.79 12.44
C GLU A 426 48.32 39.67 13.68
N GLY A 427 48.84 39.08 14.76
CA GLY A 427 49.05 39.72 16.05
C GLY A 427 50.48 39.63 16.57
N GLU A 428 51.47 40.13 15.83
CA GLU A 428 52.85 40.22 16.33
C GLU A 428 53.06 41.24 17.48
N GLU A 429 52.06 42.05 17.88
CA GLU A 429 52.25 43.10 18.91
C GLU A 429 51.54 42.88 20.27
N SER A 430 50.85 41.76 20.53
CA SER A 430 50.13 41.59 21.82
C SER A 430 50.18 40.17 22.38
N ARG A 431 51.36 39.76 22.85
CA ARG A 431 51.60 38.44 23.46
C ARG A 431 50.90 38.17 24.80
N ALA A 432 50.35 39.18 25.47
CA ALA A 432 49.80 39.02 26.82
C ALA A 432 48.34 38.50 26.87
N GLY A 433 47.52 38.78 25.86
CA GLY A 433 46.11 38.32 25.81
C GLY A 433 45.91 36.90 25.27
N LEU A 434 47.00 36.28 24.76
CA LEU A 434 46.93 35.05 23.96
C LEU A 434 46.76 33.78 24.82
N ARG A 435 47.31 33.76 26.04
CA ARG A 435 47.26 32.60 26.94
C ARG A 435 45.87 32.34 27.53
N GLN A 436 45.08 33.40 27.72
CA GLN A 436 43.77 33.34 28.37
C GLN A 436 42.67 32.84 27.42
N MET A 437 42.80 33.06 26.11
CA MET A 437 41.86 32.56 25.10
C MET A 437 42.05 31.07 24.79
N VAL A 438 43.29 30.57 24.75
CA VAL A 438 43.58 29.13 24.57
C VAL A 438 43.01 28.31 25.74
N GLU A 439 43.07 28.85 26.96
CA GLU A 439 42.48 28.23 28.15
C GLU A 439 40.94 28.22 28.12
N GLN A 440 40.32 29.22 27.48
CA GLN A 440 38.85 29.31 27.31
C GLN A 440 38.30 28.32 26.28
N VAL A 441 39.02 28.08 25.19
CA VAL A 441 38.62 27.11 24.14
C VAL A 441 38.79 25.66 24.62
N VAL A 442 39.84 25.38 25.41
CA VAL A 442 40.02 24.07 26.06
C VAL A 442 38.97 23.83 27.16
N LYS A 443 38.54 24.89 27.87
CA LYS A 443 37.43 24.81 28.85
C LYS A 443 36.05 24.62 28.21
N SER A 444 35.78 25.23 27.05
CA SER A 444 34.47 25.08 26.39
C SER A 444 34.22 23.68 25.82
N HIS A 445 35.27 22.90 25.53
CA HIS A 445 35.12 21.50 25.10
C HIS A 445 35.17 20.46 26.23
N SER A 446 35.50 20.87 27.46
CA SER A 446 35.47 19.97 28.63
C SER A 446 34.06 19.79 29.24
N LEU A 447 33.04 20.45 28.68
CA LEU A 447 31.68 20.54 29.25
C LEU A 447 30.56 19.92 28.38
N GLN A 448 30.91 19.13 27.36
CA GLN A 448 29.91 18.48 26.48
C GLN A 448 29.87 16.94 26.59
N GLN A 449 30.43 16.38 27.66
CA GLN A 449 30.44 14.93 27.87
C GLN A 449 29.94 14.57 29.26
N GLN A 450 28.74 15.06 29.64
CA GLN A 450 27.95 14.52 30.75
C GLN A 450 26.60 15.25 30.82
N GLU A 451 25.58 14.68 30.18
CA GLU A 451 24.18 14.69 30.63
C GLU A 451 23.34 14.06 29.51
N GLU A 452 23.15 12.74 29.56
CA GLU A 452 21.96 12.08 29.03
C GLU A 452 21.85 10.68 29.66
N THR A 453 21.66 10.66 30.97
CA THR A 453 21.13 9.49 31.66
C THR A 453 19.99 9.95 32.53
N GLU A 454 18.79 10.06 31.96
CA GLU A 454 17.58 9.90 32.75
C GLU A 454 16.37 9.49 31.91
N SER A 455 15.87 8.30 32.24
CA SER A 455 14.46 7.92 32.18
C SER A 455 13.77 7.85 30.82
N ASN A 456 13.91 6.71 30.13
CA ASN A 456 12.79 6.17 29.36
C ASN A 456 12.09 5.07 30.16
N ARG A 457 11.19 5.58 30.99
CA ARG A 457 9.96 4.95 31.49
C ARG A 457 9.37 4.00 30.43
N THR A 458 9.10 2.77 30.83
CA THR A 458 8.19 1.86 30.14
C THR A 458 6.82 2.56 30.01
N VAL A 459 6.57 3.21 28.88
CA VAL A 459 5.24 3.68 28.50
C VAL A 459 4.73 2.76 27.41
N ARG A 460 3.93 1.82 27.89
CA ARG A 460 2.91 1.07 27.15
C ARG A 460 2.26 1.99 26.11
N GLY A 461 2.24 1.56 24.85
CA GLY A 461 1.79 2.38 23.72
C GLY A 461 0.43 3.03 23.94
N GLU A 462 0.40 4.36 23.74
CA GLU A 462 -0.80 5.11 23.45
C GLU A 462 -0.62 5.71 22.06
N MET A 463 -1.42 5.23 21.10
CA MET A 463 -1.44 5.71 19.72
C MET A 463 -1.92 7.17 19.71
N SER A 464 -1.02 8.12 19.43
CA SER A 464 -1.42 9.52 19.25
C SER A 464 -2.04 9.70 17.86
N THR A 465 -3.33 10.02 17.83
CA THR A 465 -4.11 10.20 16.60
C THR A 465 -4.26 11.69 16.30
N ARG A 466 -3.73 12.18 15.17
CA ARG A 466 -3.81 13.60 14.78
C ARG A 466 -4.80 13.80 13.63
N THR A 467 -5.84 14.60 13.86
CA THR A 467 -6.85 14.98 12.84
C THR A 467 -6.64 16.41 12.34
N THR A 468 -6.69 16.61 11.04
CA THR A 468 -6.56 17.91 10.35
C THR A 468 -7.80 18.22 9.53
N PHE A 469 -8.16 19.50 9.43
CA PHE A 469 -9.35 19.96 8.73
C PHE A 469 -9.02 21.04 7.70
N GLN A 470 -9.60 20.95 6.51
CA GLN A 470 -9.55 21.96 5.46
C GLN A 470 -10.98 22.32 5.04
N ARG A 471 -11.28 23.61 4.84
CA ARG A 471 -12.62 24.11 4.52
C ARG A 471 -12.56 25.06 3.34
N SER A 472 -13.54 25.01 2.46
CA SER A 472 -13.71 25.96 1.37
C SER A 472 -15.20 26.25 1.15
N ALA A 473 -15.52 27.45 0.66
CA ALA A 473 -16.88 27.83 0.33
C ALA A 473 -16.94 28.80 -0.85
N LYS A 474 -17.96 28.62 -1.69
CA LYS A 474 -18.31 29.43 -2.86
C LYS A 474 -19.74 29.92 -2.66
N GLY A 475 -19.88 31.03 -1.93
CA GLY A 475 -21.15 31.69 -1.66
C GLY A 475 -21.38 31.96 -0.16
N ASN A 476 -22.65 32.15 0.21
CA ASN A 476 -23.05 32.58 1.54
C ASN A 476 -23.16 31.44 2.57
N VAL A 477 -23.14 30.19 2.13
CA VAL A 477 -23.34 29.01 2.99
C VAL A 477 -22.06 28.21 3.08
N VAL A 478 -21.64 27.89 4.31
CA VAL A 478 -20.45 27.10 4.59
C VAL A 478 -20.80 25.85 5.41
N ILE A 479 -19.95 24.83 5.35
CA ILE A 479 -20.00 23.69 6.26
C ILE A 479 -19.17 24.06 7.50
N SER A 480 -19.84 24.41 8.59
CA SER A 480 -19.21 24.94 9.80
C SER A 480 -18.72 23.87 10.75
N GLU A 481 -19.31 22.67 10.73
CA GLU A 481 -18.88 21.56 11.58
C GLU A 481 -19.30 20.23 10.98
N CYS A 482 -18.41 19.24 11.08
CA CYS A 482 -18.74 17.85 10.86
C CYS A 482 -18.24 17.08 12.08
N ASP A 483 -19.12 16.28 12.67
CA ASP A 483 -18.77 15.45 13.81
C ASP A 483 -17.80 14.32 13.40
N LEU A 484 -16.81 14.04 14.25
CA LEU A 484 -15.77 13.03 14.00
C LEU A 484 -16.33 11.61 13.96
N ASP A 485 -17.36 11.34 14.77
CA ASP A 485 -18.05 10.05 14.85
C ASP A 485 -19.18 9.94 13.80
N GLY A 486 -19.40 11.00 13.01
CA GLY A 486 -20.45 11.04 12.01
C GLY A 486 -21.85 11.25 12.58
N LYS A 487 -22.00 11.86 13.77
CA LYS A 487 -23.32 12.10 14.37
C LYS A 487 -24.13 13.18 13.66
N PHE A 488 -23.48 14.28 13.26
CA PHE A 488 -24.16 15.40 12.61
C PHE A 488 -23.23 16.21 11.68
N ILE A 489 -23.85 17.01 10.82
CA ILE A 489 -23.20 18.02 9.98
C ILE A 489 -23.93 19.35 10.17
N THR A 490 -23.18 20.44 10.33
CA THR A 490 -23.73 21.79 10.52
C THR A 490 -23.41 22.66 9.31
N LEU A 491 -24.45 23.24 8.72
CA LEU A 491 -24.37 24.31 7.73
C LEU A 491 -24.56 25.67 8.40
N GLU A 492 -23.88 26.69 7.92
CA GLU A 492 -23.98 28.06 8.43
C GLU A 492 -24.10 29.06 7.28
N ASN A 493 -25.06 29.98 7.38
CA ASN A 493 -25.11 31.14 6.49
C ASN A 493 -24.25 32.25 7.08
N THR A 494 -23.09 32.51 6.48
CA THR A 494 -22.12 33.52 6.93
C THR A 494 -22.47 34.93 6.49
N HIS A 495 -23.52 35.10 5.67
CA HIS A 495 -23.98 36.42 5.24
C HIS A 495 -24.74 37.13 6.37
N ARG A 496 -24.47 38.43 6.55
CA ARG A 496 -24.98 39.21 7.70
C ARG A 496 -26.46 39.63 7.61
N GLN A 497 -27.01 39.74 6.40
CA GLN A 497 -28.37 40.29 6.19
C GLN A 497 -29.24 39.53 5.17
N LYS A 498 -28.68 38.57 4.43
CA LYS A 498 -29.33 37.92 3.31
C LYS A 498 -29.61 36.48 3.70
N GLU A 499 -30.87 36.06 3.60
CA GLU A 499 -31.22 34.66 3.72
C GLU A 499 -30.90 33.92 2.42
N GLU A 500 -30.44 32.68 2.54
CA GLU A 500 -30.10 31.84 1.41
C GLU A 500 -31.12 30.71 1.33
N ASN A 501 -31.72 30.51 0.16
CA ASN A 501 -32.60 29.37 -0.08
C ASN A 501 -31.77 28.14 -0.42
N ILE A 502 -31.74 27.18 0.50
CA ILE A 502 -30.99 25.92 0.38
C ILE A 502 -31.92 24.73 0.10
N SER A 503 -33.13 24.99 -0.39
CA SER A 503 -34.08 23.95 -0.78
C SER A 503 -33.49 23.04 -1.83
N GLU A 504 -33.61 21.72 -1.64
CA GLU A 504 -33.12 20.69 -2.55
C GLU A 504 -31.59 20.68 -2.77
N TRP A 505 -30.83 21.45 -1.97
CA TRP A 505 -29.38 21.35 -1.98
C TRP A 505 -28.96 19.99 -1.39
N LYS A 506 -27.84 19.46 -1.88
CA LYS A 506 -27.36 18.13 -1.52
C LYS A 506 -26.08 18.21 -0.71
N ILE A 507 -26.05 17.50 0.41
CA ILE A 507 -24.82 17.23 1.15
C ILE A 507 -24.33 15.86 0.70
N LYS A 508 -23.12 15.82 0.15
CA LYS A 508 -22.44 14.62 -0.34
C LYS A 508 -21.18 14.39 0.49
N ARG A 509 -21.17 13.35 1.31
CA ARG A 509 -20.06 12.98 2.19
C ARG A 509 -19.40 11.68 1.71
N LYS A 510 -18.16 11.78 1.25
CA LYS A 510 -17.31 10.65 0.85
C LYS A 510 -16.36 10.28 1.99
N ILE A 511 -16.43 9.04 2.45
CA ILE A 511 -15.62 8.48 3.55
C ILE A 511 -14.61 7.50 2.95
N ASP A 512 -13.32 7.77 3.16
CA ASP A 512 -12.17 6.96 2.73
C ASP A 512 -12.18 6.58 1.23
N GLY A 513 -12.86 7.37 0.40
CA GLY A 513 -13.05 7.10 -1.03
C GLY A 513 -13.94 5.89 -1.36
N LYS A 514 -14.57 5.26 -0.35
CA LYS A 514 -15.32 4.00 -0.52
C LYS A 514 -16.83 4.15 -0.34
N ARG A 515 -17.25 4.89 0.70
CA ARG A 515 -18.65 5.09 1.01
C ARG A 515 -19.05 6.52 0.73
N GLU A 516 -20.15 6.70 0.02
CA GLU A 516 -20.73 8.01 -0.25
C GLU A 516 -22.13 8.10 0.33
N VAL A 517 -22.34 9.10 1.18
CA VAL A 517 -23.61 9.39 1.81
C VAL A 517 -24.15 10.70 1.22
N VAL A 518 -25.36 10.66 0.66
CA VAL A 518 -26.00 11.82 0.05
C VAL A 518 -27.31 12.13 0.76
N TYR A 519 -27.43 13.35 1.27
CA TYR A 519 -28.66 13.88 1.86
C TYR A 519 -29.15 15.05 1.02
N THR A 520 -30.46 15.08 0.74
CA THR A 520 -31.10 16.21 0.05
C THR A 520 -31.91 17.00 1.06
N LEU A 521 -31.66 18.30 1.15
CA LEU A 521 -32.38 19.19 2.04
C LEU A 521 -33.86 19.28 1.64
N PRO A 522 -34.80 19.24 2.60
CA PRO A 522 -36.23 19.32 2.32
C PRO A 522 -36.63 20.57 1.51
N PRO A 523 -37.65 20.48 0.65
CA PRO A 523 -38.16 21.65 -0.07
C PRO A 523 -38.68 22.70 0.92
N GLY A 524 -38.37 23.97 0.67
CA GLY A 524 -38.74 25.08 1.55
C GLY A 524 -37.72 25.40 2.65
N THR A 525 -36.55 24.75 2.67
CA THR A 525 -35.49 25.04 3.64
C THR A 525 -34.79 26.35 3.29
N VAL A 526 -35.04 27.40 4.09
CA VAL A 526 -34.40 28.72 3.97
C VAL A 526 -33.53 29.00 5.19
N LEU A 527 -32.25 29.27 4.95
CA LEU A 527 -31.27 29.55 6.00
C LEU A 527 -31.11 31.07 6.18
N LYS A 528 -31.67 31.58 7.28
CA LYS A 528 -31.59 33.01 7.64
C LYS A 528 -30.15 33.46 7.85
N ALA A 529 -29.90 34.76 7.67
CA ALA A 529 -28.60 35.38 7.87
C ALA A 529 -28.02 35.07 9.27
N GLY A 530 -26.77 34.59 9.32
CA GLY A 530 -26.09 34.24 10.57
C GLY A 530 -26.70 33.06 11.34
N LYS A 531 -27.58 32.26 10.71
CA LYS A 531 -28.17 31.06 11.33
C LYS A 531 -27.52 29.79 10.80
N THR A 532 -27.61 28.75 11.62
CA THR A 532 -27.09 27.42 11.34
C THR A 532 -28.24 26.43 11.14
N CYS A 533 -27.98 25.43 10.31
CA CYS A 533 -28.83 24.26 10.12
C CYS A 533 -28.00 23.03 10.48
N LYS A 534 -28.35 22.33 11.54
CA LYS A 534 -27.70 21.10 11.98
C LYS A 534 -28.50 19.89 11.50
N ILE A 535 -27.85 18.99 10.79
CA ILE A 535 -28.47 17.79 10.26
C ILE A 535 -27.90 16.57 11.00
N TRP A 536 -28.76 15.93 11.80
CA TRP A 536 -28.43 14.76 12.59
C TRP A 536 -28.66 13.49 11.80
N ALA A 537 -27.78 12.50 11.95
CA ALA A 537 -28.10 11.14 11.53
C ALA A 537 -29.18 10.53 12.44
N ARG A 538 -29.92 9.55 11.92
CA ARG A 538 -30.99 8.87 12.65
C ARG A 538 -30.49 8.31 13.99
N ASP A 539 -31.25 8.55 15.04
CA ASP A 539 -31.02 8.10 16.42
C ASP A 539 -29.72 8.61 17.09
N GLN A 540 -29.05 9.64 16.55
CA GLN A 540 -27.81 10.21 17.12
C GLN A 540 -28.03 11.40 18.08
N GLY A 541 -29.24 11.53 18.65
CA GLY A 541 -29.55 12.53 19.69
C GLY A 541 -30.10 13.87 19.21
N GLY A 542 -30.38 14.03 17.90
CA GLY A 542 -31.04 15.22 17.35
C GLY A 542 -32.56 15.22 17.52
N THR A 543 -33.16 16.40 17.74
CA THR A 543 -34.63 16.57 17.70
C THR A 543 -35.02 17.34 16.45
N ALA A 544 -35.92 16.81 15.62
CA ALA A 544 -36.35 17.50 14.40
C ALA A 544 -37.02 18.85 14.72
N ARG A 545 -36.37 19.96 14.35
CA ARG A 545 -36.89 21.34 14.46
C ARG A 545 -36.57 22.12 13.17
N PRO A 546 -37.24 21.80 12.04
CA PRO A 546 -37.01 22.51 10.78
C PRO A 546 -37.30 24.03 10.94
N PRO A 547 -36.50 24.92 10.33
CA PRO A 547 -35.40 24.65 9.39
C PRO A 547 -34.01 24.50 10.06
N ASN A 548 -33.90 24.69 11.38
CA ASN A 548 -32.61 24.78 12.08
C ASN A 548 -32.03 23.42 12.47
N GLU A 549 -32.88 22.43 12.78
CA GLU A 549 -32.45 21.06 13.07
C GLU A 549 -33.23 20.10 12.18
N LEU A 550 -32.51 19.31 11.39
CA LEU A 550 -33.05 18.31 10.49
C LEU A 550 -32.55 16.92 10.89
N ILE A 551 -33.33 15.90 10.58
CA ILE A 551 -32.94 14.50 10.78
C ILE A 551 -32.78 13.87 9.40
N PHE A 552 -31.71 13.11 9.25
CA PHE A 552 -31.45 12.27 8.10
C PHE A 552 -31.92 10.84 8.40
N ASP A 553 -33.17 10.55 8.05
CA ASP A 553 -33.81 9.27 8.41
C ASP A 553 -33.26 8.06 7.66
N ALA A 554 -32.59 8.24 6.51
CA ALA A 554 -32.11 7.11 5.73
C ALA A 554 -30.87 6.44 6.33
N GLU A 555 -30.06 7.15 7.13
CA GLU A 555 -28.78 6.67 7.64
C GLU A 555 -28.64 6.87 9.15
N THR A 556 -28.11 5.86 9.85
CA THR A 556 -27.87 5.91 11.31
C THR A 556 -26.56 6.63 11.68
N SER A 557 -25.72 6.97 10.70
CA SER A 557 -24.50 7.78 10.86
C SER A 557 -24.09 8.41 9.52
N TRP A 558 -23.53 9.62 9.56
CA TRP A 558 -22.83 10.27 8.45
C TRP A 558 -21.46 9.64 8.12
N GLY A 559 -21.04 8.67 8.93
CA GLY A 559 -19.81 7.91 8.77
C GLY A 559 -18.54 8.61 9.30
N SER A 560 -17.67 7.78 9.87
CA SER A 560 -16.34 8.12 10.38
C SER A 560 -15.25 7.40 9.55
N GLY A 561 -14.08 8.02 9.41
CA GLY A 561 -12.98 7.49 8.58
C GLY A 561 -11.70 8.33 8.68
N SER A 562 -10.63 7.84 8.06
CA SER A 562 -9.30 8.49 8.09
C SER A 562 -9.17 9.64 7.09
N ASN A 563 -9.91 9.62 5.99
CA ASN A 563 -9.95 10.68 4.99
C ASN A 563 -11.40 10.90 4.54
N VAL A 564 -12.03 11.92 5.10
CA VAL A 564 -13.45 12.22 4.88
C VAL A 564 -13.59 13.56 4.16
N SER A 565 -14.33 13.58 3.05
CA SER A 565 -14.66 14.81 2.32
C SER A 565 -16.17 15.01 2.28
N THR A 566 -16.63 16.16 2.77
CA THR A 566 -18.04 16.56 2.78
C THR A 566 -18.20 17.74 1.84
N THR A 567 -19.10 17.64 0.88
CA THR A 567 -19.34 18.66 -0.15
C THR A 567 -20.81 19.06 -0.14
N LEU A 568 -21.09 20.35 -0.19
CA LEU A 568 -22.42 20.93 -0.33
C LEU A 568 -22.61 21.35 -1.79
N LEU A 569 -23.66 20.84 -2.42
CA LEU A 569 -24.01 21.05 -3.82
C LEU A 569 -25.34 21.81 -3.90
N ASN A 570 -25.43 22.82 -4.76
CA ASN A 570 -26.71 23.48 -5.03
C ASN A 570 -27.64 22.59 -5.87
N ARG A 571 -28.85 23.09 -6.18
CA ARG A 571 -29.84 22.41 -7.03
C ARG A 571 -29.32 22.05 -8.42
N GLU A 572 -28.41 22.86 -8.96
CA GLU A 572 -27.80 22.70 -10.28
C GLU A 572 -26.58 21.75 -10.28
N GLY A 573 -26.16 21.27 -9.10
CA GLY A 573 -25.01 20.38 -8.93
C GLY A 573 -23.67 21.09 -8.82
N GLU A 574 -23.64 22.42 -8.67
CA GLU A 574 -22.43 23.20 -8.41
C GLU A 574 -21.99 23.07 -6.95
N GLU A 575 -20.69 22.89 -6.73
CA GLU A 575 -20.09 22.89 -5.39
C GLU A 575 -20.14 24.29 -4.76
N ARG A 576 -20.87 24.39 -3.64
CA ARG A 576 -21.02 25.61 -2.82
C ARG A 576 -20.15 25.61 -1.57
N ALA A 577 -19.83 24.45 -0.99
CA ALA A 577 -18.87 24.37 0.10
C ALA A 577 -18.25 22.99 0.19
N SER A 578 -17.04 22.89 0.72
CA SER A 578 -16.38 21.62 1.03
C SER A 578 -15.64 21.64 2.36
N HIS A 579 -15.62 20.50 3.01
CA HIS A 579 -14.95 20.24 4.27
C HIS A 579 -14.21 18.90 4.17
N LEU A 580 -12.88 18.95 4.28
CA LEU A 580 -12.00 17.80 4.18
C LEU A 580 -11.34 17.54 5.53
N GLN A 581 -11.45 16.32 6.02
CA GLN A 581 -10.96 15.83 7.30
C GLN A 581 -9.96 14.71 7.04
N LYS A 582 -8.74 14.83 7.56
CA LYS A 582 -7.69 13.81 7.47
C LYS A 582 -7.15 13.46 8.84
N THR A 583 -7.33 12.21 9.24
CA THR A 583 -6.88 11.61 10.50
C THR A 583 -5.70 10.68 10.23
N ILE A 584 -4.54 10.98 10.82
CA ILE A 584 -3.32 10.18 10.72
C ILE A 584 -3.05 9.57 12.10
N GLN A 585 -2.98 8.24 12.17
CA GLN A 585 -2.45 7.53 13.33
C GLN A 585 -0.93 7.50 13.20
N GLN A 586 -0.22 8.12 14.14
CA GLN A 586 1.23 7.93 14.26
C GLN A 586 1.45 6.66 15.09
N GLY A 587 2.06 5.66 14.46
CA GLY A 587 2.44 4.39 15.06
C GLY A 587 3.90 4.37 15.47
#